data_AF-A0A2V9PN54-F1
#
_entry.id   AF-A0A2V9PN54-F1
#
_cell.length_a   1.000
_cell.length_b   1.000
_cell.length_c   1.000
_cell.angle_alpha   90.00
_cell.angle_beta   90.00
_cell.angle_gamma   90.00
#
_symmetry.space_group_name_H-M   'P 1'
#
loop_
_entity.id
_entity.type
_entity.pdbx_description
1 polymer ?
#
loop_
_entity_poly.entity_id
_entity_poly.type
_entity_poly.pdbx_seq_one_letter_code
_entity_poly.pdbx_strand_id
1 'polypeptide(L)' 'MAALGDASRGQAILEVKGQCLNCHRVGENGSRVGPDLTAIGAPRPAAVFFGPPPPAPAPAAIVQQLQRALLDPNSEVA' A
#
# COMPACT_ATOMS: atom_id res chain seq x y z
N MET A 1 -17.18 -13.57 1.32
CA MET A 1 -16.86 -12.72 0.14
C MET A 1 -16.57 -11.33 0.68
N ALA A 2 -15.33 -10.83 0.55
CA ALA A 2 -15.01 -9.48 1.01
C ALA A 2 -15.83 -8.47 0.20
N ALA A 3 -16.52 -7.56 0.87
CA ALA A 3 -17.27 -6.50 0.19
C ALA A 3 -16.26 -5.65 -0.61
N LEU A 4 -16.44 -5.59 -1.93
CA LEU A 4 -15.77 -4.62 -2.78
C LEU A 4 -16.11 -3.24 -2.20
N GLY A 5 -15.10 -2.46 -1.81
CA GLY A 5 -15.32 -1.19 -1.10
C GLY A 5 -16.26 -0.23 -1.84
N ASP A 6 -16.81 0.75 -1.12
CA ASP A 6 -17.70 1.78 -1.67
C ASP A 6 -16.88 2.91 -2.32
N ALA A 7 -16.98 3.01 -3.65
CA ALA A 7 -16.26 4.01 -4.44
C ALA A 7 -16.66 5.46 -4.11
N SER A 8 -17.96 5.71 -3.86
CA SER A 8 -18.45 7.05 -3.52
C SER A 8 -17.92 7.50 -2.16
N ARG A 9 -17.90 6.58 -1.19
CA ARG A 9 -17.26 6.85 0.10
C ARG A 9 -15.75 7.09 -0.04
N GLY A 10 -15.08 6.36 -0.92
CA GLY A 10 -13.66 6.55 -1.24
C GLY A 10 -13.38 7.94 -1.82
N GLN A 11 -14.21 8.40 -2.77
CA GLN A 11 -14.09 9.73 -3.35
C GLN A 11 -14.25 10.83 -2.29
N ALA A 12 -15.24 10.74 -1.40
CA ALA A 12 -15.41 11.72 -0.32
C ALA A 12 -14.20 11.78 0.63
N ILE A 13 -13.51 10.67 0.84
CA ILE A 13 -12.27 10.65 1.60
C ILE A 13 -11.16 11.34 0.82
N LEU A 14 -10.97 11.03 -0.45
CA LEU A 14 -9.93 11.63 -1.30
C LEU A 14 -10.09 13.15 -1.42
N GLU A 15 -11.29 13.62 -1.74
CA GLU A 15 -11.56 15.01 -2.08
C GLU A 15 -11.72 15.89 -0.83
N VAL A 16 -12.42 15.40 0.19
CA VAL A 16 -12.84 16.23 1.33
C VAL A 16 -12.07 15.90 2.59
N LYS A 17 -12.16 14.66 3.10
CA LYS A 17 -11.61 14.35 4.42
C LYS A 17 -10.08 14.33 4.44
N GLY A 18 -9.48 13.75 3.41
CA GLY A 18 -8.04 13.61 3.25
C GLY A 18 -7.39 14.75 2.46
N GLN A 19 -8.19 15.57 1.76
CA GLN A 19 -7.72 16.68 0.93
C GLN A 19 -6.54 16.30 0.03
N CYS A 20 -6.56 15.08 -0.51
CA CYS A 20 -5.42 14.50 -1.22
C CYS A 20 -5.08 15.31 -2.48
N LEU A 21 -6.08 15.96 -3.06
CA LEU A 21 -5.95 16.81 -4.25
C LEU A 21 -5.13 18.09 -4.03
N ASN A 22 -4.85 18.47 -2.77
CA ASN A 22 -3.95 19.59 -2.47
C ASN A 22 -2.50 19.30 -2.90
N CYS A 23 -2.12 18.02 -2.91
CA CYS A 23 -0.77 17.58 -3.30
C CYS A 23 -0.79 16.74 -4.58
N HIS A 24 -1.77 15.85 -4.71
CA HIS A 24 -1.87 14.88 -5.81
C HIS A 24 -2.92 15.31 -6.84
N ARG A 25 -2.91 14.64 -8.00
CA ARG A 25 -3.97 14.75 -8.99
C ARG A 25 -4.65 13.42 -9.30
N VAL A 26 -5.89 13.52 -9.79
CA VAL A 26 -6.64 12.43 -10.44
C VAL A 26 -7.23 12.98 -11.74
N GLY A 27 -6.81 12.43 -12.87
CA GLY A 27 -7.04 13.01 -14.18
C GLY A 27 -6.43 14.41 -14.26
N GLU A 28 -7.26 15.40 -14.58
CA GLU A 28 -6.85 16.81 -14.64
C GLU A 28 -7.06 17.57 -13.34
N ASN A 29 -7.68 16.95 -12.31
CA ASN A 29 -8.04 17.63 -11.07
C ASN A 29 -6.95 17.46 -10.00
N GLY A 30 -6.58 18.55 -9.32
CA GLY A 30 -5.62 18.57 -8.21
C GLY A 30 -4.23 19.11 -8.57
N SER A 31 -3.30 18.94 -7.63
CA SER A 31 -1.94 19.48 -7.69
C SER A 31 -0.92 18.53 -8.33
N ARG A 32 0.25 19.06 -8.69
CA ARG A 32 1.39 18.30 -9.24
C ARG A 32 2.59 18.21 -8.30
N VAL A 33 2.40 18.57 -7.02
CA VAL A 33 3.44 18.46 -5.99
C VAL A 33 3.77 16.99 -5.69
N GLY A 34 2.74 16.15 -5.60
CA GLY A 34 2.83 14.72 -5.39
C GLY A 34 2.64 13.90 -6.68
N PRO A 35 2.94 12.60 -6.63
CA PRO A 35 2.66 11.66 -7.73
C PRO A 35 1.21 11.65 -8.20
N ASP A 36 1.00 11.32 -9.47
CA ASP A 36 -0.33 11.16 -10.06
C ASP A 36 -1.02 9.89 -9.53
N LEU A 37 -2.26 10.04 -9.02
CA LEU A 37 -3.04 8.94 -8.45
C LEU A 37 -4.07 8.35 -9.43
N THR A 38 -4.15 8.84 -10.67
CA THR A 38 -5.16 8.44 -11.67
C THR A 38 -5.28 6.92 -11.83
N ALA A 39 -4.16 6.21 -11.78
CA ALA A 39 -4.12 4.75 -11.99
C ALA A 39 -3.80 3.95 -10.71
N ILE A 40 -3.82 4.58 -9.53
CA ILE A 40 -3.30 3.93 -8.31
C ILE A 40 -4.11 2.71 -7.88
N GLY A 41 -5.41 2.69 -8.20
CA GLY A 41 -6.32 1.57 -7.94
C GLY A 41 -6.43 0.56 -9.09
N ALA A 42 -5.67 0.74 -10.18
CA ALA A 42 -5.69 -0.21 -11.28
C ALA A 42 -5.20 -1.58 -10.80
N PRO A 43 -5.81 -2.70 -11.27
CA PRO A 43 -5.29 -4.02 -11.02
C PRO A 43 -3.83 -4.05 -11.42
N ARG A 44 -2.95 -4.28 -10.44
CA ARG A 44 -1.55 -4.51 -10.77
C ARG A 44 -1.56 -5.81 -11.58
N PRO A 45 -0.95 -5.86 -12.78
CA PRO A 45 -0.63 -7.16 -13.34
C PRO A 45 0.08 -7.92 -12.22
N ALA A 46 -0.31 -9.18 -11.98
CA ALA A 46 0.38 -10.02 -11.01
C ALA A 46 1.86 -9.77 -11.24
N ALA A 47 2.54 -9.20 -10.23
CA ALA A 47 3.89 -8.67 -10.41
C ALA A 47 4.62 -9.71 -11.23
N VAL A 48 5.07 -9.34 -12.45
CA VAL A 48 5.80 -10.26 -13.32
C VAL A 48 7.14 -10.49 -12.65
N PHE A 49 7.10 -11.31 -11.61
CA PHE A 49 8.23 -12.00 -11.07
C PHE A 49 8.54 -13.02 -12.16
N PHE A 50 9.64 -12.81 -12.87
CA PHE A 50 10.15 -13.74 -13.87
C PHE A 50 10.72 -15.00 -13.17
N GLY A 51 9.91 -15.68 -12.37
CA GLY A 51 10.29 -16.86 -11.60
C GLY A 51 9.12 -17.44 -10.78
N PRO A 52 9.36 -18.53 -10.02
CA PRO A 52 8.39 -19.03 -9.05
C PRO A 52 8.25 -18.03 -7.89
N PRO A 53 7.06 -17.85 -7.28
CA PRO A 53 6.92 -17.00 -6.10
C PRO A 53 7.98 -17.39 -5.06
N PRO A 54 8.58 -16.42 -4.34
CA PRO A 54 9.55 -16.75 -3.31
C PRO A 54 8.90 -17.76 -2.35
N PRO A 55 9.62 -18.81 -1.93
CA PRO A 55 9.08 -19.77 -1.00
C PRO A 55 8.62 -19.02 0.26
N ALA A 56 7.47 -19.42 0.80
CA ALA A 56 7.04 -18.89 2.09
C ALA A 56 8.17 -19.08 3.12
N PRO A 57 8.42 -18.08 3.99
CA PRO A 57 9.45 -18.22 5.01
C PRO A 57 9.15 -19.44 5.87
N ALA A 58 10.18 -20.23 6.18
CA ALA A 58 10.03 -21.35 7.09
C ALA A 58 9.58 -20.85 8.46
N PRO A 59 8.78 -21.61 9.23
CA PRO A 59 8.41 -21.23 10.60
C PRO A 59 9.60 -20.83 11.48
N ALA A 60 10.75 -21.50 11.30
CA ALA A 60 12.00 -21.16 11.97
C ALA A 60 12.52 -19.75 11.63
N ALA A 61 12.41 -19.34 10.36
CA ALA A 61 12.82 -18.00 9.92
C ALA A 61 11.92 -16.91 10.52
N ILE A 62 10.62 -17.18 10.63
CA ILE A 62 9.65 -16.28 11.29
C ILE A 62 10.01 -16.10 12.77
N VAL A 63 10.24 -17.20 13.49
CA VAL A 63 10.62 -17.16 14.92
C VAL A 63 11.92 -16.38 15.11
N GLN A 64 12.93 -16.64 14.28
CA GLN A 64 14.22 -15.97 14.38
C GLN A 64 14.13 -14.46 14.08
N GLN A 65 13.32 -14.07 13.10
CA GLN A 65 13.08 -12.65 12.79
C GLN A 65 12.34 -11.94 13.93
N LEU A 66 11.33 -12.59 14.53
CA LEU A 66 10.60 -12.05 15.67
C LEU A 66 11.50 -11.91 16.90
N GLN A 67 12.31 -12.93 17.20
CA GLN A 67 13.29 -12.88 18.28
C GLN A 67 14.28 -11.73 18.09
N ARG A 68 14.78 -11.51 16.87
CA ARG A 68 15.65 -10.38 16.57
C ARG A 68 14.97 -9.05 16.82
N ALA A 69 13.74 -8.87 16.34
CA ALA A 69 12.99 -7.63 16.54
C ALA A 69 12.73 -7.34 18.03
N LEU A 70 12.41 -8.38 18.82
CA LEU A 70 12.16 -8.22 20.26
C LEU A 70 13.42 -7.90 21.08
N LEU A 71 14.59 -8.34 20.62
CA LEU A 71 15.87 -8.19 21.34
C LEU A 71 16.67 -6.96 20.89
N ASP A 72 16.33 -6.37 19.75
CA ASP A 72 16.98 -5.16 19.24
C ASP A 72 16.29 -3.91 19.80
N PRO A 73 16.94 -3.16 20.73
CA PRO A 73 16.36 -1.94 21.31
C PRO A 73 16.20 -0.79 20.31
N ASN A 74 16.76 -0.91 19.10
CA ASN A 74 16.62 0.07 18.02
C ASN A 74 15.71 -0.43 16.88
N SER A 75 14.95 -1.50 17.09
CA SER A 75 13.98 -1.95 16.09
C SER A 75 12.85 -0.93 15.94
N GLU A 76 12.60 -0.49 14.70
CA GLU A 76 11.50 0.41 14.38
C GLU A 76 10.18 -0.37 14.44
N VAL A 77 9.27 0.01 15.35
CA VAL A 77 7.90 -0.50 15.37
C VAL A 77 7.14 0.20 14.24
N ALA A 78 7.13 -0.42 13.06
CA ALA A 78 6.33 0.01 11.91
C ALA A 78 4.83 -0.30 12.10
#